data_AF-A0AB34BZC6-F1
#
_entry.id   AF-A0AB34BZC6-F1
#
_cell.length_a   1.000
_cell.length_b   1.000
_cell.length_c   1.000
_cell.angle_alpha   90.00
_cell.angle_beta   90.00
_cell.angle_gamma   90.00
#
_symmetry.space_group_name_H-M   'P 1'
#
loop_
_entity.id
_entity.type
_entity.pdbx_description
1 polymer ?
#
loop_
_entity_poly.entity_id
_entity_poly.type
_entity_poly.pdbx_seq_one_letter_code
_entity_poly.pdbx_strand_id
1 'polypeptide(L)'
;IRDRLRPWKPTCKAYRRLQVLLRRRATLIRSTTALRLSFAQDRQMARELKPVLERMKRLEVRLNEELNKALQEAGLAEQAKRCQAIEGIGPLTAAALNLAFLRGSFRSSDAFIAFLGLDVRVKESGRYNGRRKLSKQGDSETRRLLYNAAMAASRTKAWQSRYQQYLQRGLKRTEALIILARKLARIAFALMKTQQPYRPTVDTVG
;
A
#
# COMPACT_ATOMS: atom_id res chain seq x y z
N ILE A 1 33.07 -1.19 9.52
CA ILE A 1 32.08 -1.21 10.62
C ILE A 1 31.31 -2.52 10.51
N ARG A 2 31.59 -3.51 11.37
CA ARG A 2 30.93 -4.83 11.35
C ARG A 2 29.41 -4.63 11.50
N ASP A 3 28.63 -5.14 10.54
CA ASP A 3 27.18 -5.20 10.61
C ASP A 3 26.77 -6.01 11.84
N ARG A 4 26.47 -5.32 12.95
CA ARG A 4 25.78 -5.93 14.09
C ARG A 4 24.38 -6.30 13.60
N LEU A 5 24.20 -7.56 13.23
CA LEU A 5 22.89 -8.15 12.98
C LEU A 5 22.00 -7.84 14.17
N ARG A 6 20.87 -7.18 13.93
CA ARG A 6 19.93 -6.85 15.00
C ARG A 6 19.33 -8.16 15.52
N PRO A 7 19.34 -8.41 16.84
CA PRO A 7 18.74 -9.62 17.39
C PRO A 7 17.27 -9.67 17.00
N TRP A 8 16.85 -10.82 16.47
CA TRP A 8 15.47 -11.04 16.06
C TRP A 8 14.56 -10.97 17.29
N LYS A 9 13.51 -10.15 17.21
CA LYS A 9 12.48 -10.05 18.24
C LYS A 9 11.15 -10.57 17.69
N PRO A 10 10.44 -11.44 18.44
CA PRO A 10 9.10 -11.87 18.06
C PRO A 10 8.17 -10.67 17.87
N THR A 11 7.32 -10.72 16.84
CA THR A 11 6.32 -9.66 16.62
C THR A 11 5.26 -9.70 17.71
N CYS A 12 4.86 -8.52 18.21
CA CYS A 12 3.82 -8.39 19.23
C CYS A 12 2.46 -8.95 18.75
N LYS A 13 1.57 -9.28 19.69
CA LYS A 13 0.25 -9.86 19.40
C LYS A 13 -0.58 -8.96 18.47
N ALA A 14 -0.54 -7.65 18.69
CA ALA A 14 -1.21 -6.65 17.85
C ALA A 14 -0.75 -6.69 16.39
N TYR A 15 0.56 -6.74 16.15
CA TYR A 15 1.13 -6.89 14.80
C TYR A 15 0.60 -8.14 14.11
N ARG A 16 0.64 -9.29 14.80
CA ARG A 16 0.18 -10.58 14.23
C ARG A 16 -1.31 -10.53 13.87
N ARG A 17 -2.15 -9.96 14.74
CA ARG A 17 -3.60 -9.80 14.48
C ARG A 17 -3.84 -8.97 13.22
N LEU A 18 -3.22 -7.79 13.12
CA LEU A 18 -3.34 -6.90 11.96
C LEU A 18 -2.85 -7.57 10.67
N GLN A 19 -1.70 -8.25 10.72
CA GLN A 19 -1.15 -8.96 9.57
C GLN A 19 -2.07 -10.07 9.07
N VAL A 20 -2.64 -10.86 9.98
CA VAL A 20 -3.58 -11.94 9.62
C VAL A 20 -4.84 -11.36 8.97
N LEU A 21 -5.41 -10.30 9.54
CA LEU A 21 -6.61 -9.65 9.00
C LEU A 21 -6.36 -9.07 7.60
N LEU A 22 -5.24 -8.36 7.39
CA LEU A 22 -4.86 -7.82 6.08
C LEU A 22 -4.69 -8.94 5.04
N ARG A 23 -4.01 -10.04 5.40
CA ARG A 23 -3.82 -11.19 4.50
C ARG A 23 -5.14 -11.88 4.17
N ARG A 24 -6.01 -12.11 5.16
CA ARG A 24 -7.34 -12.72 4.96
C ARG A 24 -8.18 -11.88 4.01
N ARG A 25 -8.21 -10.56 4.22
CA ARG A 25 -8.91 -9.63 3.33
C ARG A 25 -8.34 -9.68 1.91
N ALA A 26 -7.01 -9.67 1.77
CA ALA A 26 -6.37 -9.77 0.46
C ALA A 26 -6.76 -11.06 -0.28
N THR A 27 -6.77 -12.19 0.42
CA THR A 27 -7.25 -13.47 -0.12
C THR A 27 -8.70 -13.39 -0.55
N LEU A 28 -9.58 -12.86 0.30
CA LEU A 28 -11.01 -12.69 -0.02
C LEU A 28 -11.20 -11.88 -1.30
N ILE A 29 -10.53 -10.71 -1.42
CA ILE A 29 -10.63 -9.86 -2.61
C ILE A 29 -10.12 -10.56 -3.87
N ARG A 30 -9.00 -11.29 -3.77
CA ARG A 30 -8.47 -12.05 -4.91
C ARG A 30 -9.47 -13.11 -5.37
N SER A 31 -10.04 -13.88 -4.44
CA SER A 31 -11.05 -14.90 -4.76
C SER A 31 -12.31 -14.28 -5.34
N THR A 32 -12.84 -13.20 -4.74
CA THR A 32 -14.01 -12.46 -5.25
C THR A 32 -13.77 -11.97 -6.69
N THR A 33 -12.60 -11.41 -6.95
CA THR A 33 -12.23 -10.90 -8.28
C THR A 33 -12.09 -12.03 -9.29
N ALA A 34 -11.43 -13.13 -8.90
CA ALA A 34 -11.26 -14.30 -9.76
C ALA A 34 -12.61 -14.88 -10.17
N LEU A 35 -13.50 -15.14 -9.21
CA LEU A 35 -14.85 -15.62 -9.49
C LEU A 35 -15.62 -14.66 -10.39
N ARG A 36 -15.65 -13.37 -10.07
CA ARG A 36 -16.35 -12.38 -10.90
C ARG A 36 -15.88 -12.39 -12.36
N LEU A 37 -14.57 -12.49 -12.59
CA LEU A 37 -14.02 -12.49 -13.95
C LEU A 37 -14.28 -13.80 -14.68
N SER A 38 -14.12 -14.96 -14.01
CA SER A 38 -14.35 -16.28 -14.61
C SER A 38 -15.78 -16.46 -15.11
N PHE A 39 -16.76 -15.91 -14.39
CA PHE A 39 -18.18 -16.05 -14.72
C PHE A 39 -18.76 -14.84 -15.47
N ALA A 40 -17.93 -13.86 -15.88
CA ALA A 40 -18.43 -12.60 -16.45
C ALA A 40 -19.16 -12.74 -17.80
N GLN A 41 -18.80 -13.77 -18.59
CA GLN A 41 -19.35 -13.98 -19.94
C GLN A 41 -20.62 -14.83 -19.95
N ASP A 42 -20.89 -15.57 -18.87
CA ASP A 42 -22.10 -16.39 -18.73
C ASP A 42 -23.12 -15.66 -17.85
N ARG A 43 -24.17 -15.12 -18.46
CA ARG A 43 -25.20 -14.36 -17.75
C ARG A 43 -26.00 -15.21 -16.76
N GLN A 44 -26.21 -16.49 -17.06
CA GLN A 44 -26.99 -17.37 -16.18
C GLN A 44 -26.16 -17.70 -14.94
N MET A 45 -24.92 -18.15 -15.13
CA MET A 45 -24.02 -18.47 -14.01
C MET A 45 -23.66 -17.21 -13.21
N ALA A 46 -23.52 -16.04 -13.85
CA ALA A 46 -23.32 -14.77 -13.15
C ALA A 46 -24.49 -14.40 -12.22
N ARG A 47 -25.74 -14.75 -12.58
CA ARG A 47 -26.90 -14.55 -11.72
C ARG A 47 -26.85 -15.46 -10.49
N GLU A 48 -26.49 -16.73 -10.67
CA GLU A 48 -26.33 -17.69 -9.57
C GLU A 48 -25.16 -17.34 -8.64
N LEU A 49 -24.08 -16.77 -9.19
CA LEU A 49 -22.91 -16.34 -8.43
C LEU A 49 -23.19 -15.06 -7.61
N LYS A 50 -24.14 -14.22 -8.03
CA LYS A 50 -24.41 -12.91 -7.40
C LYS A 50 -24.64 -12.99 -5.88
N PRO A 51 -25.49 -13.88 -5.33
CA PRO A 51 -25.66 -14.03 -3.88
C PRO A 51 -24.37 -14.39 -3.14
N VAL A 52 -23.49 -15.19 -3.76
CA VAL A 52 -22.19 -15.57 -3.21
C VAL A 52 -21.28 -14.35 -3.10
N LEU A 53 -21.20 -13.54 -4.17
CA LEU A 53 -20.41 -12.30 -4.18
C LEU A 53 -20.92 -11.30 -3.14
N GLU A 54 -22.25 -11.19 -2.96
CA GLU A 54 -22.82 -10.34 -1.91
C GLU A 54 -22.46 -10.84 -0.50
N ARG A 55 -22.40 -12.15 -0.29
CA ARG A 55 -21.95 -12.73 0.99
C ARG A 55 -20.46 -12.48 1.23
N MET A 56 -19.63 -12.61 0.20
CA MET A 56 -18.19 -12.24 0.27
C MET A 56 -18.01 -10.75 0.56
N LYS A 57 -18.83 -9.87 -0.03
CA LYS A 57 -18.81 -8.44 0.25
C LYS A 57 -19.17 -8.12 1.70
N ARG A 58 -20.16 -8.80 2.28
CA ARG A 58 -20.46 -8.68 3.72
C ARG A 58 -19.29 -9.11 4.61
N LEU A 59 -18.59 -10.19 4.23
CA LEU A 59 -17.41 -10.64 4.94
C LEU A 59 -16.25 -9.63 4.82
N GLU A 60 -16.09 -8.98 3.66
CA GLU A 60 -15.12 -7.90 3.49
C GLU A 60 -15.39 -6.73 4.45
N VAL A 61 -16.66 -6.32 4.59
CA VAL A 61 -17.05 -5.26 5.54
C VAL A 61 -16.69 -5.66 6.97
N ARG A 62 -17.05 -6.87 7.41
CA ARG A 62 -16.69 -7.38 8.74
C ARG A 62 -15.17 -7.43 8.96
N LEU A 63 -14.39 -7.81 7.94
CA LEU A 63 -12.92 -7.78 8.03
C LEU A 63 -12.37 -6.36 8.16
N ASN A 64 -12.99 -5.37 7.50
CA ASN A 64 -12.60 -3.96 7.66
C ASN A 64 -12.90 -3.44 9.06
N GLU A 65 -14.04 -3.80 9.63
CA GLU A 65 -14.40 -3.46 11.01
C GLU A 65 -13.40 -4.06 12.01
N GLU A 66 -13.06 -5.34 11.85
CA GLU A 66 -12.06 -6.01 12.69
C GLU A 66 -10.66 -5.42 12.54
N LEU A 67 -10.29 -4.96 11.33
CA LEU A 67 -9.04 -4.22 11.11
C LEU A 67 -9.03 -2.90 11.89
N ASN A 68 -10.13 -2.14 11.83
CA ASN A 68 -10.24 -0.88 12.55
C ASN A 68 -10.18 -1.07 14.07
N LYS A 69 -10.89 -2.07 14.61
CA LYS A 69 -10.79 -2.44 16.03
C LYS A 69 -9.36 -2.84 16.42
N ALA A 70 -8.70 -3.69 15.62
CA ALA A 70 -7.33 -4.10 15.89
C ALA A 70 -6.34 -2.92 15.83
N LEU A 71 -6.58 -1.89 15.01
CA LEU A 71 -5.78 -0.66 15.02
C LEU A 71 -5.99 0.16 16.29
N GLN A 72 -7.24 0.25 16.78
CA GLN A 72 -7.58 0.94 18.04
C GLN A 72 -6.93 0.25 19.24
N GLU A 73 -7.10 -1.06 19.38
CA GLU A 73 -6.49 -1.86 20.44
C GLU A 73 -4.95 -1.79 20.42
N ALA A 74 -4.35 -1.60 19.24
CA ALA A 74 -2.91 -1.44 19.08
C ALA A 74 -2.40 -0.02 19.38
N GLY A 75 -3.28 0.94 19.69
CA GLY A 75 -2.91 2.35 19.87
C GLY A 75 -2.48 3.05 18.58
N LEU A 76 -2.82 2.50 17.41
CA LEU A 76 -2.40 3.01 16.09
C LEU A 76 -3.48 3.83 15.38
N ALA A 77 -4.66 3.97 15.97
CA ALA A 77 -5.79 4.65 15.33
C ALA A 77 -5.44 6.06 14.86
N GLU A 78 -4.83 6.88 15.73
CA GLU A 78 -4.43 8.25 15.39
C GLU A 78 -3.33 8.29 14.33
N GLN A 79 -2.35 7.39 14.40
CA GLN A 79 -1.30 7.31 13.38
C GLN A 79 -1.86 6.87 12.01
N ALA A 80 -2.80 5.93 12.00
CA ALA A 80 -3.52 5.53 10.80
C ALA A 80 -4.34 6.70 10.24
N LYS A 81 -5.03 7.47 11.09
CA LYS A 81 -5.80 8.66 10.69
C LYS A 81 -4.90 9.74 10.07
N ARG A 82 -3.71 9.99 10.66
CA ARG A 82 -2.70 10.89 10.06
C ARG A 82 -2.27 10.43 8.66
N CYS A 83 -2.10 9.13 8.46
CA CYS A 83 -1.76 8.59 7.13
C CYS A 83 -2.93 8.73 6.15
N GLN A 84 -4.17 8.56 6.59
CA GLN A 84 -5.37 8.70 5.75
C GLN A 84 -5.63 10.13 5.29
N ALA A 85 -5.09 11.13 6.00
CA ALA A 85 -5.17 12.52 5.57
C ALA A 85 -4.42 12.78 4.26
N ILE A 86 -3.46 11.93 3.89
CA ILE A 86 -2.78 12.01 2.60
C ILE A 86 -3.77 11.61 1.49
N GLU A 87 -3.95 12.47 0.48
CA GLU A 87 -4.91 12.22 -0.58
C GLU A 87 -4.59 10.92 -1.32
N GLY A 88 -5.62 10.08 -1.49
CA GLY A 88 -5.51 8.76 -2.10
C GLY A 88 -5.13 7.63 -1.12
N ILE A 89 -4.65 7.93 0.08
CA ILE A 89 -4.43 6.90 1.11
C ILE A 89 -5.75 6.62 1.84
N GLY A 90 -6.38 5.50 1.49
CA GLY A 90 -7.56 5.01 2.20
C GLY A 90 -7.23 4.25 3.50
N PRO A 91 -8.26 3.87 4.28
CA PRO A 91 -8.10 3.19 5.57
C PRO A 91 -7.24 1.93 5.52
N LEU A 92 -7.42 1.12 4.47
CA LEU A 92 -6.68 -0.11 4.29
C LEU A 92 -5.19 0.12 3.99
N THR A 93 -4.88 1.09 3.13
CA THR A 93 -3.50 1.46 2.80
C THR A 93 -2.81 2.05 4.03
N ALA A 94 -3.51 2.87 4.82
CA ALA A 94 -3.00 3.38 6.08
C ALA A 94 -2.71 2.25 7.09
N ALA A 95 -3.62 1.27 7.23
CA ALA A 95 -3.41 0.10 8.08
C ALA A 95 -2.17 -0.70 7.66
N ALA A 96 -2.00 -0.95 6.35
CA ALA A 96 -0.84 -1.66 5.81
C ALA A 96 0.47 -0.90 6.03
N LEU A 97 0.48 0.42 5.85
CA LEU A 97 1.65 1.27 6.12
C LEU A 97 2.04 1.26 7.60
N ASN A 98 1.06 1.34 8.51
CA ASN A 98 1.28 1.26 9.95
C ASN A 98 1.83 -0.11 10.36
N LEU A 99 1.28 -1.19 9.81
CA LEU A 99 1.81 -2.54 10.03
C LEU A 99 3.26 -2.65 9.55
N ALA A 100 3.55 -2.14 8.34
CA ALA A 100 4.92 -2.14 7.80
C ALA A 100 5.87 -1.35 8.70
N PHE A 101 5.44 -0.19 9.19
CA PHE A 101 6.22 0.66 10.09
C PHE A 101 6.53 -0.03 11.42
N LEU A 102 5.57 -0.76 12.00
CA LEU A 102 5.77 -1.54 13.23
C LEU A 102 6.80 -2.68 13.09
N ARG A 103 7.09 -3.16 11.88
CA ARG A 103 8.01 -4.29 11.68
C ARG A 103 9.44 -3.95 12.11
N GLY A 104 9.85 -2.68 12.04
CA GLY A 104 11.21 -2.32 12.42
C GLY A 104 11.52 -0.84 12.43
N SER A 105 12.61 -0.49 13.11
CA SER A 105 13.13 0.87 13.13
C SER A 105 13.90 1.14 11.83
N PHE A 106 13.22 1.79 10.88
CA PHE A 106 13.82 2.23 9.62
C PHE A 106 14.70 3.47 9.85
N ARG A 107 15.95 3.42 9.39
CA ARG A 107 16.91 4.53 9.54
C ARG A 107 16.53 5.72 8.64
N SER A 108 15.99 5.44 7.47
CA SER A 108 15.61 6.43 6.46
C SER A 108 14.31 6.05 5.76
N SER A 109 13.72 7.02 5.05
CA SER A 109 12.55 6.79 4.20
C SER A 109 12.85 5.80 3.07
N ASP A 110 14.07 5.83 2.51
CA ASP A 110 14.46 4.87 1.46
C ASP A 110 14.55 3.43 1.97
N ALA A 111 15.00 3.22 3.21
CA ALA A 111 14.96 1.90 3.85
C ALA A 111 13.51 1.39 3.99
N PHE A 112 12.57 2.29 4.30
CA PHE A 112 11.15 1.97 4.36
C PHE A 112 10.57 1.65 2.97
N ILE A 113 10.88 2.45 1.94
CA ILE A 113 10.46 2.19 0.55
C ILE A 113 11.00 0.85 0.04
N ALA A 114 12.25 0.51 0.35
CA ALA A 114 12.85 -0.78 0.03
C ALA A 114 12.13 -1.94 0.74
N PHE A 115 11.78 -1.76 2.01
CA PHE A 115 11.01 -2.75 2.78
C PHE A 115 9.62 -2.99 2.19
N LEU A 116 8.95 -1.94 1.71
CA LEU A 116 7.69 -2.04 0.99
C LEU A 116 7.83 -2.71 -0.39
N GLY A 117 9.06 -2.95 -0.87
CA GLY A 117 9.36 -3.52 -2.18
C GLY A 117 9.08 -2.56 -3.33
N LEU A 118 9.10 -1.25 -3.05
CA LEU A 118 8.91 -0.19 -4.05
C LEU A 118 10.25 0.41 -4.54
N ASP A 119 11.38 -0.15 -4.10
CA ASP A 119 12.70 0.19 -4.62
C ASP A 119 12.92 -0.39 -6.03
N VAL A 120 13.55 0.42 -6.87
CA VAL A 120 13.94 0.02 -8.21
C VAL A 120 15.37 -0.51 -8.10
N ARG A 121 15.57 -1.79 -8.39
CA ARG A 121 16.90 -2.42 -8.42
C ARG A 121 17.35 -2.61 -9.85
N VAL A 122 18.63 -2.38 -10.09
CA VAL A 122 19.29 -2.85 -11.31
C VAL A 122 19.70 -4.31 -11.05
N LYS A 123 19.39 -5.20 -11.99
CA LYS A 123 19.94 -6.56 -11.96
C LYS A 123 21.17 -6.54 -12.85
N GLU A 124 22.31 -6.23 -12.25
CA GLU A 124 23.62 -6.33 -12.89
C GLU A 124 24.27 -7.64 -12.45
N SER A 125 24.56 -8.52 -13.40
CA SER A 125 25.63 -9.50 -13.24
C SER A 125 26.79 -9.02 -14.11
N GLY A 126 28.04 -9.39 -13.82
CA GLY A 126 29.23 -8.88 -14.53
C GLY A 126 29.25 -9.07 -16.07
N ARG A 127 28.22 -9.69 -16.66
CA ARG A 127 27.99 -9.82 -18.12
C ARG A 127 26.62 -9.30 -18.60
N TYR A 128 25.78 -8.73 -17.72
CA TYR A 128 24.41 -8.33 -18.04
C TYR A 128 24.02 -7.01 -17.36
N ASN A 129 23.86 -5.95 -18.16
CA ASN A 129 23.26 -4.69 -17.74
C ASN A 129 21.74 -4.71 -17.99
N GLY A 130 20.99 -5.20 -17.01
CA GLY A 130 19.54 -5.29 -17.09
C GLY A 130 18.81 -3.96 -16.87
N ARG A 131 17.64 -3.78 -17.49
CA ARG A 131 16.73 -2.66 -17.20
C ARG A 131 16.37 -2.63 -15.71
N ARG A 132 16.31 -1.42 -15.14
CA ARG A 132 15.82 -1.13 -13.79
C ARG A 132 14.41 -1.70 -13.59
N LYS A 133 14.25 -2.65 -12.65
CA LYS A 133 12.95 -3.29 -12.33
C LYS A 133 12.63 -3.12 -10.84
N LEU A 134 11.35 -3.14 -10.49
CA LEU A 134 10.91 -3.17 -9.10
C LEU A 134 11.46 -4.42 -8.40
N SER A 135 12.01 -4.29 -7.20
CA SER A 135 12.65 -5.41 -6.48
C SER A 135 11.69 -6.57 -6.18
N LYS A 136 10.42 -6.26 -5.95
CA LYS A 136 9.33 -7.18 -5.55
C LYS A 136 9.58 -7.96 -4.25
N GLN A 137 10.58 -7.59 -3.45
CA GLN A 137 10.95 -8.29 -2.20
C GLN A 137 10.00 -7.98 -1.02
N GLY A 138 9.15 -6.96 -1.15
CA GLY A 138 8.13 -6.59 -0.16
C GLY A 138 6.78 -7.25 -0.39
N ASP A 139 5.89 -7.12 0.61
CA ASP A 139 4.54 -7.67 0.59
C ASP A 139 3.75 -7.21 -0.65
N SER A 140 3.30 -8.18 -1.46
CA SER A 140 2.64 -7.91 -2.74
C SER A 140 1.32 -7.17 -2.56
N GLU A 141 0.61 -7.43 -1.47
CA GLU A 141 -0.64 -6.74 -1.17
C GLU A 141 -0.37 -5.26 -0.85
N THR A 142 0.61 -4.97 0.00
CA THR A 142 1.00 -3.59 0.34
C THR A 142 1.38 -2.79 -0.91
N ARG A 143 2.10 -3.40 -1.86
CA ARG A 143 2.40 -2.76 -3.16
C ARG A 143 1.16 -2.49 -4.00
N ARG A 144 0.23 -3.45 -4.05
CA ARG A 144 -1.07 -3.28 -4.73
C ARG A 144 -1.88 -2.14 -4.11
N LEU A 145 -1.93 -2.06 -2.78
CA LEU A 145 -2.61 -1.00 -2.04
C LEU A 145 -2.01 0.38 -2.30
N LEU A 146 -0.67 0.47 -2.33
CA LEU A 146 0.02 1.73 -2.63
C LEU A 146 -0.14 2.16 -4.10
N TYR A 147 -0.18 1.22 -5.04
CA TYR A 147 -0.50 1.51 -6.42
C TYR A 147 -1.92 2.05 -6.57
N ASN A 148 -2.90 1.42 -5.92
CA ASN A 148 -4.29 1.89 -5.91
C ASN A 148 -4.42 3.27 -5.23
N ALA A 149 -3.67 3.50 -4.15
CA ALA A 149 -3.62 4.79 -3.49
C ALA A 149 -3.05 5.88 -4.41
N ALA A 150 -1.98 5.58 -5.15
CA ALA A 150 -1.44 6.50 -6.15
C ALA A 150 -2.42 6.78 -7.30
N MET A 151 -3.18 5.78 -7.75
CA MET A 151 -4.21 5.96 -8.78
C MET A 151 -5.38 6.81 -8.29
N ALA A 152 -5.75 6.71 -7.01
CA ALA A 152 -6.72 7.60 -6.40
C ALA A 152 -6.14 9.02 -6.25
N ALA A 153 -4.92 9.13 -5.72
CA ALA A 153 -4.22 10.39 -5.55
C ALA A 153 -4.05 11.15 -6.87
N SER A 154 -3.72 10.47 -7.97
CA SER A 154 -3.49 11.11 -9.27
C SER A 154 -4.70 11.87 -9.83
N ARG A 155 -5.90 11.67 -9.24
CA ARG A 155 -7.14 12.37 -9.61
C ARG A 155 -7.48 13.52 -8.66
N THR A 156 -6.67 13.78 -7.63
CA THR A 156 -6.92 14.85 -6.66
C THR A 156 -6.15 16.11 -7.03
N LYS A 157 -6.66 17.28 -6.62
CA LYS A 157 -6.01 18.57 -6.90
C LYS A 157 -4.56 18.62 -6.40
N ALA A 158 -4.27 17.98 -5.26
CA ALA A 158 -2.93 17.94 -4.67
C ALA A 158 -1.88 17.21 -5.53
N TRP A 159 -2.27 16.18 -6.29
CA TRP A 159 -1.32 15.30 -6.97
C TRP A 159 -1.49 15.23 -8.49
N GLN A 160 -2.61 15.72 -9.03
CA GLN A 160 -2.90 15.66 -10.47
C GLN A 160 -1.84 16.35 -11.31
N SER A 161 -1.42 17.57 -10.95
CA SER A 161 -0.39 18.32 -11.69
C SER A 161 0.92 17.52 -11.76
N ARG A 162 1.39 17.02 -10.61
CA ARG A 162 2.62 16.23 -10.53
C ARG A 162 2.52 14.90 -11.28
N TYR A 163 1.36 14.24 -11.27
CA TYR A 163 1.13 13.06 -12.08
C TYR A 163 1.20 13.36 -13.58
N GLN A 164 0.61 14.46 -14.03
CA GLN A 164 0.67 14.90 -15.43
C GLN A 164 2.10 15.25 -15.86
N GLN A 165 2.87 15.92 -15.00
CA GLN A 165 4.30 16.20 -15.26
C GLN A 165 5.10 14.90 -15.50
N TYR A 166 4.80 13.81 -14.79
CA TYR A 166 5.45 12.52 -15.05
C TYR A 166 5.10 11.97 -16.43
N LEU A 167 3.84 12.08 -16.85
CA LEU A 167 3.42 11.64 -18.18
C LEU A 167 4.03 12.50 -19.30
N GLN A 168 4.11 13.83 -19.11
CA GLN A 168 4.74 14.75 -20.06
C GLN A 168 6.24 14.48 -20.26
N ARG A 169 6.91 13.92 -19.25
CA ARG A 169 8.30 13.43 -19.35
C ARG A 169 8.44 12.12 -20.13
N GLY A 170 7.36 11.61 -20.72
CA GLY A 170 7.35 10.37 -21.51
C GLY A 170 7.23 9.08 -20.67
N LEU A 171 6.96 9.18 -19.37
CA LEU A 171 6.79 7.99 -18.52
C LEU A 171 5.47 7.30 -18.80
N LYS A 172 5.47 5.96 -18.80
CA LYS A 172 4.23 5.19 -18.92
C LYS A 172 3.38 5.39 -17.66
N ARG A 173 2.05 5.25 -17.81
CA ARG A 173 1.09 5.39 -16.69
C ARG A 173 1.50 4.60 -15.45
N THR A 174 1.89 3.33 -15.62
CA THR A 174 2.33 2.47 -14.52
C THR A 174 3.59 3.00 -13.83
N GLU A 175 4.55 3.53 -14.59
CA GLU A 175 5.79 4.11 -14.05
C GLU A 175 5.50 5.38 -13.26
N ALA A 176 4.68 6.28 -13.81
CA ALA A 176 4.22 7.49 -13.15
C ALA A 176 3.48 7.19 -11.84
N LEU A 177 2.59 6.19 -11.84
CA LEU A 177 1.88 5.74 -10.64
C LEU A 177 2.81 5.11 -9.59
N ILE A 178 3.83 4.33 -10.00
CA ILE A 178 4.82 3.78 -9.06
C ILE A 178 5.65 4.90 -8.44
N ILE A 179 6.05 5.91 -9.21
CA ILE A 179 6.78 7.08 -8.69
C ILE A 179 5.90 7.84 -7.68
N LEU A 180 4.63 8.04 -8.01
CA LEU A 180 3.67 8.69 -7.10
C LEU A 180 3.46 7.85 -5.82
N ALA A 181 3.27 6.53 -5.93
CA ALA A 181 3.15 5.62 -4.80
C ALA A 181 4.35 5.68 -3.85
N ARG A 182 5.57 5.74 -4.40
CA ARG A 182 6.81 5.95 -3.62
C ARG A 182 6.78 7.28 -2.88
N LYS A 183 6.30 8.35 -3.53
CA LYS A 183 6.21 9.67 -2.92
C LYS A 183 5.19 9.68 -1.76
N LEU A 184 4.01 9.11 -1.96
CA LEU A 184 2.99 8.96 -0.90
C LEU A 184 3.53 8.15 0.29
N ALA A 185 4.20 7.03 0.03
CA ALA A 185 4.79 6.20 1.09
C ALA A 185 5.91 6.92 1.87
N ARG A 186 6.70 7.78 1.22
CA ARG A 186 7.71 8.62 1.90
C ARG A 186 7.07 9.66 2.82
N ILE A 187 5.96 10.27 2.38
CA ILE A 187 5.21 11.23 3.20
C ILE A 187 4.60 10.51 4.40
N ALA A 188 3.93 9.37 4.17
CA ALA A 188 3.38 8.57 5.26
C ALA A 188 4.46 8.16 6.27
N PHE A 189 5.64 7.75 5.80
CA PHE A 189 6.79 7.46 6.67
C PHE A 189 7.20 8.67 7.53
N ALA A 190 7.27 9.86 6.93
CA ALA A 190 7.60 11.08 7.66
C ALA A 190 6.54 11.37 8.74
N LEU A 191 5.24 11.29 8.42
CA LEU A 191 4.15 11.50 9.39
C LEU A 191 4.16 10.47 10.53
N MET A 192 4.45 9.21 10.24
CA MET A 192 4.57 8.16 11.26
C MET A 192 5.78 8.40 12.17
N LYS A 193 6.90 8.90 11.61
CA LYS A 193 8.13 9.17 12.37
C LYS A 193 8.04 10.43 13.23
N THR A 194 7.44 11.51 12.71
CA THR A 194 7.37 12.81 13.40
C THR A 194 6.09 12.99 14.22
N GLN A 195 5.07 12.15 13.98
CA GLN A 195 3.73 12.27 14.56
C GLN A 195 3.02 13.61 14.26
N GLN A 196 3.52 14.37 13.30
CA GLN A 196 2.96 15.65 12.89
C GLN A 196 1.74 15.44 11.96
N PRO A 197 0.78 16.40 11.94
CA PRO A 197 -0.34 16.35 11.01
C PRO A 197 0.14 16.52 9.56
N TYR A 198 -0.59 15.91 8.63
CA TYR A 198 -0.36 16.12 7.21
C TYR A 198 -0.74 17.56 6.83
N ARG A 199 0.19 18.28 6.21
CA ARG A 199 -0.05 19.57 5.59
C ARG A 199 0.12 19.40 4.09
N PRO A 200 -0.96 19.41 3.29
CA PRO A 200 -0.83 19.34 1.85
C PRO A 200 -0.09 20.59 1.40
N THR A 201 1.08 20.40 0.79
CA THR A 201 1.69 21.43 -0.04
C THR A 201 0.90 21.41 -1.33
N VAL A 202 -0.16 22.23 -1.37
CA VAL A 202 -0.72 22.64 -2.65
C VAL A 202 0.43 23.28 -3.40
N ASP A 203 0.96 22.59 -4.42
CA ASP A 203 1.84 23.19 -5.40
C ASP A 203 0.97 24.26 -6.09
N THR A 204 0.96 25.49 -5.56
CA THR A 204 0.40 26.65 -6.25
C THR A 204 1.16 26.72 -7.56
N VAL A 205 0.46 26.47 -8.66
CA VAL A 205 1.00 26.60 -10.00
C VAL A 205 1.36 28.08 -10.16
N GLY A 206 2.65 28.38 -10.11
CA GLY A 206 3.28 29.60 -10.61
C GLY A 206 4.16 29.21 -11.78
#